data_AF-A0A7C5WD57-F1
#
_entry.id   AF-A0A7C5WD57-F1
#
_cell.length_a   1.000
_cell.length_b   1.000
_cell.length_c   1.000
_cell.angle_alpha   90.00
_cell.angle_beta   90.00
_cell.angle_gamma   90.00
#
_symmetry.space_group_name_H-M   'P 1'
#
loop_
_entity.id
_entity.type
_entity.pdbx_description
1 polymer ?
#
loop_
_entity_poly.entity_id
_entity_poly.type
_entity_poly.pdbx_seq_one_letter_code
_entity_poly.pdbx_strand_id
1 'polypeptide(L)'
;MMQGQELKEVIEMKTKTLSIRINEEEYRFLSSFAKEEKENLSNTLRELVELGRVMLAIERYKAGEASLERAARIAGVSISKMMDILKEHGVEANLEYEDYLKSLTTIRSIW
;
A
#
# COMPACT_ATOMS: atom_id res chain seq x y z
N MET A 1 30.71 30.31 -6.86
CA MET A 1 30.59 29.05 -6.10
C MET A 1 29.33 29.12 -5.27
N MET A 2 28.29 28.32 -5.56
CA MET A 2 27.14 28.06 -4.66
C MET A 2 26.09 27.04 -5.21
N GLN A 3 26.38 26.24 -6.24
CA GLN A 3 25.40 25.29 -6.83
C GLN A 3 25.58 23.83 -6.39
N GLY A 4 26.48 23.55 -5.45
CA GLY A 4 26.80 22.18 -5.01
C GLY A 4 25.96 21.64 -3.84
N GLN A 5 25.18 22.50 -3.15
CA GLN A 5 24.43 22.09 -1.95
C GLN A 5 22.94 21.81 -2.19
N GLU A 6 22.30 22.45 -3.17
CA GLU A 6 20.88 22.20 -3.49
C GLU A 6 20.60 20.82 -4.10
N LEU A 7 21.60 20.20 -4.75
CA LEU A 7 21.45 18.85 -5.33
C LEU A 7 21.53 17.73 -4.29
N LYS A 8 22.01 17.99 -3.06
CA LYS A 8 22.07 16.98 -1.99
C LYS A 8 20.75 16.83 -1.23
N GLU A 9 19.84 17.80 -1.34
CA GLU A 9 18.50 17.74 -0.73
C GLU A 9 17.48 16.98 -1.57
N VAL A 10 17.84 16.56 -2.79
CA VAL A 10 16.99 15.71 -3.63
C VAL A 10 17.03 14.28 -3.07
N ILE A 11 16.16 14.06 -2.06
CA ILE A 11 15.72 12.79 -1.47
C ILE A 11 16.76 12.09 -0.58
N GLU A 12 17.17 12.73 0.51
CA GLU A 12 17.60 11.96 1.69
C GLU A 12 16.35 11.29 2.30
N MET A 13 16.05 10.08 1.84
CA MET A 13 14.95 9.28 2.37
C MET A 13 15.27 8.96 3.83
N LYS A 14 14.62 9.65 4.78
CA LYS A 14 14.86 9.47 6.21
C LYS A 14 14.63 8.02 6.62
N THR A 15 15.70 7.24 6.70
CA THR A 15 15.64 5.86 7.16
C THR A 15 15.51 5.83 8.68
N LYS A 16 14.65 4.96 9.19
CA LYS A 16 14.52 4.67 10.63
C LYS A 16 14.86 3.21 10.86
N THR A 17 15.67 2.94 11.87
CA THR A 17 15.94 1.57 12.30
C THR A 17 14.81 1.09 13.20
N LEU A 18 14.22 -0.04 12.86
CA LEU A 18 13.24 -0.74 13.67
C LEU A 18 13.87 -2.04 14.19
N SER A 19 13.80 -2.26 15.51
CA SER A 19 14.26 -3.51 16.13
C SER A 19 13.05 -4.31 16.61
N ILE A 20 12.87 -5.51 16.09
CA ILE A 20 11.78 -6.42 16.43
C ILE A 20 12.35 -7.75 16.92
N ARG A 21 11.67 -8.37 17.89
CA ARG A 21 11.93 -9.75 18.27
C ARG A 21 11.01 -10.64 17.44
N ILE A 22 11.61 -11.58 16.72
CA ILE A 22 10.92 -12.60 15.93
C ILE A 22 11.38 -13.97 16.39
N ASN A 23 10.55 -14.98 16.19
CA ASN A 23 10.93 -16.34 16.55
C ASN A 23 11.86 -16.94 15.48
N GLU A 24 12.46 -18.09 15.83
CA GLU A 24 13.44 -18.75 14.97
C GLU A 24 12.81 -19.26 13.65
N GLU A 25 11.55 -19.65 13.66
CA GLU A 25 10.84 -20.12 12.46
C GLU A 25 10.63 -18.97 11.45
N GLU A 26 10.14 -17.83 11.92
CA GLU A 26 9.96 -16.61 11.14
C GLU A 26 11.31 -16.12 10.56
N TYR A 27 12.37 -16.14 11.36
CA TYR A 27 13.70 -15.75 10.90
C TYR A 27 14.22 -16.68 9.79
N ARG A 28 14.03 -18.00 9.95
CA ARG A 28 14.41 -18.98 8.92
C ARG A 28 13.66 -18.74 7.62
N PHE A 29 12.34 -18.52 7.68
CA PHE A 29 11.53 -18.20 6.51
C PHE A 29 12.05 -16.95 5.78
N LEU A 30 12.24 -15.85 6.51
CA LEU A 30 12.71 -14.59 5.90
C LEU A 30 14.12 -14.73 5.31
N SER A 31 15.00 -15.46 5.99
CA SER A 31 16.38 -15.64 5.54
C SER A 31 16.52 -16.60 4.36
N SER A 32 15.67 -17.63 4.25
CA SER A 32 15.63 -18.49 3.06
C SER A 32 15.08 -17.73 1.87
N PHE A 33 13.99 -16.99 2.06
CA PHE A 33 13.36 -16.20 1.00
C PHE A 33 14.31 -15.12 0.45
N ALA A 34 15.01 -14.39 1.34
CA ALA A 34 16.02 -13.42 0.91
C ALA A 34 17.18 -14.05 0.10
N LYS A 35 17.59 -15.28 0.44
CA LYS A 35 18.63 -16.00 -0.32
C LYS A 35 18.15 -16.40 -1.71
N GLU A 36 16.91 -16.85 -1.82
CA GLU A 36 16.28 -17.23 -3.11
C GLU A 36 16.21 -16.04 -4.07
N GLU A 37 15.79 -14.88 -3.56
CA GLU A 37 15.70 -13.62 -4.31
C GLU A 37 17.07 -12.92 -4.51
N LYS A 38 18.16 -13.48 -3.97
CA LYS A 38 19.52 -12.89 -3.98
C LYS A 38 19.57 -11.48 -3.38
N GLU A 39 18.74 -11.24 -2.38
CA GLU A 39 18.60 -9.97 -1.68
C GLU A 39 19.13 -10.03 -0.23
N ASN A 40 19.22 -8.86 0.41
CA ASN A 40 19.47 -8.81 1.85
C ASN A 40 18.15 -8.86 2.64
N LEU A 41 18.23 -9.41 3.86
CA LEU A 41 17.08 -9.59 4.75
C LEU A 41 16.27 -8.31 4.97
N SER A 42 16.93 -7.15 5.05
CA SER A 42 16.25 -5.88 5.31
C SER A 42 15.49 -5.34 4.11
N ASN A 43 15.94 -5.62 2.87
CA ASN A 43 15.21 -5.28 1.65
C ASN A 43 14.00 -6.19 1.53
N THR A 44 14.21 -7.51 1.61
CA THR A 44 13.14 -8.52 1.56
C THR A 44 12.04 -8.24 2.60
N LEU A 45 12.42 -7.92 3.85
CA LEU A 45 11.44 -7.57 4.88
C LEU A 45 10.65 -6.31 4.52
N ARG A 46 11.29 -5.29 3.94
CA ARG A 46 10.59 -4.06 3.50
C ARG A 46 9.61 -4.36 2.37
N GLU A 47 9.99 -5.17 1.40
CA GLU A 47 9.10 -5.58 0.30
C GLU A 47 7.89 -6.35 0.81
N LEU A 48 8.10 -7.30 1.73
CA LEU A 48 7.01 -8.03 2.37
C LEU A 48 6.08 -7.11 3.17
N VAL A 49 6.62 -6.07 3.83
CA VAL A 49 5.80 -5.06 4.52
C VAL A 49 4.98 -4.23 3.53
N GLU A 50 5.55 -3.82 2.40
CA GLU A 50 4.81 -3.08 1.37
C GLU A 50 3.71 -3.96 0.75
N LEU A 51 3.99 -5.24 0.46
CA LEU A 51 2.98 -6.20 0.00
C LEU A 51 1.90 -6.41 1.06
N GLY A 52 2.29 -6.64 2.31
CA GLY A 52 1.37 -6.84 3.43
C GLY A 52 0.46 -5.63 3.66
N ARG A 53 0.97 -4.42 3.43
CA ARG A 53 0.20 -3.18 3.49
C ARG A 53 -0.90 -3.14 2.42
N VAL A 54 -0.59 -3.55 1.18
CA VAL A 54 -1.59 -3.65 0.10
C VAL A 54 -2.63 -4.71 0.41
N MET A 55 -2.20 -5.90 0.85
CA MET A 55 -3.13 -6.99 1.21
C MET A 55 -4.04 -6.60 2.38
N LEU A 56 -3.52 -5.90 3.39
CA LEU A 56 -4.32 -5.36 4.48
C LEU A 56 -5.38 -4.37 3.96
N ALA A 57 -5.02 -3.48 3.03
CA ALA A 57 -5.97 -2.54 2.44
C ALA A 57 -7.10 -3.26 1.69
N ILE A 58 -6.77 -4.31 0.93
CA ILE A 58 -7.74 -5.15 0.21
C ILE A 58 -8.72 -5.80 1.19
N GLU A 59 -8.23 -6.47 2.24
CA GLU A 59 -9.07 -7.17 3.19
C GLU A 59 -9.99 -6.22 3.98
N ARG A 60 -9.47 -5.06 4.40
CA ARG A 60 -10.28 -4.03 5.08
C ARG A 60 -11.35 -3.43 4.16
N TYR A 61 -11.06 -3.27 2.87
CA TYR A 61 -12.05 -2.83 1.90
C TYR A 61 -13.14 -3.89 1.71
N LYS A 62 -12.77 -5.16 1.47
CA LYS A 62 -13.71 -6.28 1.33
C LYS A 62 -14.64 -6.43 2.53
N ALA A 63 -14.12 -6.21 3.74
CA ALA A 63 -14.91 -6.28 4.97
C ALA A 63 -15.83 -5.05 5.19
N GLY A 64 -15.79 -4.03 4.33
CA GLY A 64 -16.53 -2.77 4.50
C GLY A 64 -15.96 -1.86 5.60
N GLU A 65 -14.82 -2.21 6.19
CA GLU A 65 -14.19 -1.47 7.29
C GLU A 65 -13.37 -0.25 6.80
N ALA A 66 -13.07 -0.22 5.50
CA ALA A 66 -12.41 0.88 4.84
C ALA A 66 -13.14 1.30 3.57
N SER A 67 -13.38 2.62 3.42
CA SER A 67 -13.74 3.21 2.14
C SER A 67 -12.60 3.05 1.13
N LEU A 68 -12.88 3.23 -0.16
CA LEU A 68 -11.86 3.18 -1.21
C LEU A 68 -10.70 4.15 -0.94
N GLU A 69 -11.00 5.37 -0.49
CA GLU A 69 -9.98 6.36 -0.12
C GLU A 69 -9.13 5.88 1.07
N ARG A 70 -9.77 5.31 2.11
CA ARG A 70 -9.04 4.78 3.27
C ARG A 70 -8.16 3.59 2.88
N ALA A 71 -8.64 2.70 2.02
CA ALA A 71 -7.86 1.59 1.50
C ALA A 71 -6.64 2.08 0.71
N ALA A 72 -6.81 3.07 -0.18
CA ALA A 72 -5.71 3.68 -0.93
C ALA A 72 -4.64 4.29 0.01
N ARG A 73 -5.07 4.99 1.07
CA ARG A 73 -4.16 5.52 2.10
C ARG A 73 -3.43 4.42 2.87
N ILE A 74 -4.13 3.33 3.24
CA ILE A 74 -3.50 2.18 3.90
C ILE A 74 -2.45 1.61 2.97
N ALA A 75 -2.76 1.36 1.70
CA ALA A 75 -1.84 0.83 0.69
C ALA A 75 -0.70 1.79 0.30
N GLY A 76 -0.82 3.09 0.61
CA GLY A 76 0.17 4.09 0.22
C GLY A 76 0.15 4.44 -1.27
N VAL A 77 -1.00 4.29 -1.93
CA VAL A 77 -1.18 4.53 -3.36
C VAL A 77 -2.29 5.56 -3.64
N SER A 78 -2.40 6.02 -4.88
CA SER A 78 -3.53 6.86 -5.29
C SER A 78 -4.85 6.07 -5.30
N ILE A 79 -5.99 6.77 -5.20
CA ILE A 79 -7.32 6.15 -5.30
C ILE A 79 -7.45 5.36 -6.61
N SER A 80 -7.02 5.94 -7.73
CA SER A 80 -7.07 5.27 -9.03
C SER A 80 -6.26 3.98 -9.05
N LYS A 81 -5.04 4.00 -8.49
CA LYS A 81 -4.22 2.79 -8.43
C LYS A 81 -4.82 1.74 -7.48
N MET A 82 -5.48 2.16 -6.40
CA MET A 82 -6.21 1.23 -5.54
C MET A 82 -7.37 0.56 -6.28
N MET A 83 -8.10 1.27 -7.14
CA MET A 83 -9.15 0.66 -7.98
C MET A 83 -8.57 -0.42 -8.91
N ASP A 84 -7.41 -0.15 -9.54
CA ASP A 84 -6.73 -1.14 -10.37
C ASP A 84 -6.34 -2.38 -9.55
N ILE A 85 -5.77 -2.18 -8.35
CA ILE A 85 -5.38 -3.27 -7.44
C ILE A 85 -6.59 -4.12 -7.05
N LEU A 86 -7.71 -3.50 -6.67
CA LEU A 86 -8.94 -4.21 -6.31
C LEU A 86 -9.45 -5.04 -7.49
N LYS A 87 -9.46 -4.46 -8.69
CA LYS A 87 -9.85 -5.15 -9.92
C LYS A 87 -8.94 -6.34 -10.23
N GLU A 88 -7.62 -6.17 -10.15
CA GLU A 88 -6.63 -7.23 -10.37
C GLU A 88 -6.81 -8.40 -9.38
N HIS A 89 -7.29 -8.12 -8.17
CA HIS A 89 -7.57 -9.11 -7.14
C HIS A 89 -9.02 -9.61 -7.14
N GLY A 90 -9.82 -9.26 -8.15
CA GLY A 90 -11.21 -9.72 -8.28
C GLY A 90 -12.15 -9.21 -7.19
N VAL A 91 -11.85 -8.05 -6.59
CA VAL A 91 -12.67 -7.44 -5.56
C VAL A 91 -13.69 -6.51 -6.22
N GLU A 92 -14.96 -6.84 -6.03
CA GLU A 92 -16.08 -6.02 -6.50
C GLU A 92 -16.19 -4.72 -5.70
N ALA A 93 -16.78 -3.70 -6.32
CA ALA A 93 -17.03 -2.45 -5.64
C ALA A 93 -18.11 -2.64 -4.58
N ASN A 94 -17.87 -2.11 -3.38
CA ASN A 94 -18.88 -2.04 -2.31
C ASN A 94 -19.87 -0.91 -2.63
N LEU A 95 -20.70 -1.09 -3.66
CA LEU A 95 -21.70 -0.13 -4.10
C LEU A 95 -23.04 -0.82 -4.25
N GLU A 96 -24.05 -0.26 -3.59
CA GLU A 96 -25.43 -0.68 -3.78
C GLU A 96 -26.10 0.14 -4.88
N TYR A 97 -27.24 -0.34 -5.38
CA TYR A 97 -28.00 0.36 -6.41
C TYR A 97 -28.38 1.80 -6.01
N GLU A 98 -28.67 2.02 -4.73
CA GLU A 98 -28.96 3.36 -4.22
C GLU A 98 -27.76 4.31 -4.30
N ASP A 99 -26.54 3.80 -4.10
CA ASP A 99 -25.31 4.60 -4.17
C ASP A 99 -25.09 5.10 -5.60
N TYR A 100 -25.39 4.26 -6.59
CA TYR A 100 -25.38 4.63 -8.00
C TYR A 100 -26.34 5.80 -8.29
N LEU A 101 -27.60 5.72 -7.86
CA LEU A 101 -28.59 6.79 -8.07
C LEU A 101 -28.23 8.10 -7.34
N LYS A 102 -27.71 7.99 -6.11
CA LYS A 102 -27.22 9.16 -5.34
C LYS A 102 -26.04 9.84 -6.04
N SER A 103 -25.13 9.05 -6.63
CA SER A 103 -24.00 9.58 -7.41
C SER A 103 -24.48 10.42 -8.60
N LEU A 104 -25.44 9.90 -9.38
CA LEU A 104 -26.02 10.64 -10.52
C LEU A 104 -26.70 11.96 -10.09
N THR A 105 -27.42 11.94 -8.97
CA THR A 105 -28.09 13.13 -8.43
C THR A 105 -27.07 14.18 -8.00
N THR A 106 -26.00 13.75 -7.33
CA THR A 106 -24.91 14.63 -6.89
C THR A 106 -24.22 15.29 -8.07
N ILE A 107 -23.85 14.52 -9.10
CA ILE A 107 -23.16 15.05 -10.29
C ILE A 107 -24.04 16.09 -11.01
N ARG A 108 -25.34 15.83 -11.15
CA ARG A 108 -26.31 16.76 -11.76
C ARG A 108 -26.48 18.07 -10.98
N SER A 109 -26.12 18.12 -9.70
CA SER A 109 -26.21 19.35 -8.90
C SER A 109 -24.98 20.26 -9.02
N ILE A 110 -23.88 19.74 -9.55
CA ILE A 110 -22.57 20.43 -9.62
C ILE A 110 -22.28 20.90 -11.05
N TRP A 111 -22.80 20.20 -12.05
CA TRP A 111 -22.79 20.56 -13.48
C TRP A 111 -24.15 21.12 -13.90
#